data_AF-A0A497MYE2-F1
#
_entry.id   AF-A0A497MYE2-F1
#
_cell.length_a   1.000
_cell.length_b   1.000
_cell.length_c   1.000
_cell.angle_alpha   90.00
_cell.angle_beta   90.00
_cell.angle_gamma   90.00
#
_symmetry.space_group_name_H-M   'P 1'
#
loop_
_entity.id
_entity.type
_entity.pdbx_description
1 polymer ?
#
loop_
_entity_poly.entity_id
_entity_poly.type
_entity_poly.pdbx_seq_one_letter_code
_entity_poly.pdbx_strand_id
1 'polypeptide(L)' 'MKMDITVFDDFWSLGHFVIGLLAAIFPIAFILFFAYELLEFIYKFPRKEEHIKNFVGDLFEFLIGVAFAKLFLAFLGI' A
#
# COMPACT_ATOMS: atom_id res chain seq x y z
N MET A 1 -13.53 8.32 -18.81
CA MET A 1 -13.65 8.60 -17.37
C MET A 1 -12.23 8.64 -16.81
N LYS A 2 -11.78 9.76 -16.25
CA LYS A 2 -10.48 9.78 -15.54
C LYS A 2 -10.69 9.12 -14.18
N MET A 3 -9.78 8.23 -13.80
CA MET A 3 -9.76 7.64 -12.46
C MET A 3 -8.68 8.36 -11.69
N ASP A 4 -9.08 9.30 -10.83
CA ASP A 4 -8.16 9.98 -9.93
C ASP A 4 -7.91 9.05 -8.74
N ILE A 5 -6.63 8.74 -8.49
CA ILE A 5 -6.17 7.93 -7.37
C ILE A 5 -5.69 8.91 -6.31
N THR A 6 -6.35 8.90 -5.16
CA THR A 6 -5.91 9.64 -3.98
C THR A 6 -5.10 8.68 -3.11
N VAL A 7 -3.98 9.16 -2.56
CA VAL A 7 -3.16 8.43 -1.60
C VAL A 7 -3.10 9.24 -0.31
N PHE A 8 -3.01 8.56 0.83
CA PHE A 8 -3.06 9.14 2.17
C PHE A 8 -4.35 9.91 2.42
N ASP A 9 -5.49 9.34 2.05
CA ASP A 9 -6.81 9.96 2.20
C ASP A 9 -7.43 9.74 3.58
N ASP A 10 -6.92 8.77 4.35
CA ASP A 10 -7.35 8.48 5.72
C ASP A 10 -6.18 8.18 6.69
N PHE A 11 -6.48 7.87 7.94
CA PHE A 11 -5.43 7.50 8.91
C PHE A 11 -4.96 6.04 8.74
N TRP A 12 -5.76 5.19 8.11
CA TRP A 12 -5.43 3.78 7.91
C TRP A 12 -4.40 3.59 6.79
N SER A 13 -4.39 4.49 5.82
CA SER A 13 -3.42 4.60 4.73
C SER A 13 -1.98 4.86 5.21
N LEU A 14 -1.80 5.50 6.38
CA LEU A 14 -0.49 5.54 7.05
C LEU A 14 0.00 4.16 7.48
N GLY A 15 -0.92 3.24 7.82
CA GLY A 15 -0.62 1.85 8.13
C GLY A 15 0.00 1.13 6.92
N HIS A 16 -0.57 1.28 5.73
CA HIS A 16 -0.04 0.70 4.49
C HIS A 16 1.38 1.19 4.20
N PHE A 17 1.62 2.49 4.36
CA PHE A 17 2.96 3.06 4.26
C PHE A 17 3.94 2.47 5.28
N VAL A 18 3.56 2.35 6.55
CA VAL A 18 4.42 1.76 7.59
C VAL A 18 4.72 0.28 7.30
N ILE A 19 3.74 -0.49 6.82
CA ILE A 19 3.96 -1.87 6.37
C ILE A 19 4.96 -1.88 5.20
N GLY A 20 4.85 -0.92 4.28
CA GLY A 20 5.81 -0.70 3.21
C GLY A 20 7.24 -0.43 3.71
N LEU A 21 7.41 0.40 4.75
CA LEU A 21 8.72 0.63 5.39
C LEU A 21 9.31 -0.69 5.91
N LEU A 22 8.51 -1.51 6.59
CA LEU A 22 8.94 -2.80 7.11
C LEU A 22 9.27 -3.79 5.99
N ALA A 23 8.52 -3.75 4.88
CA ALA A 23 8.73 -4.62 3.74
C ALA A 23 10.08 -4.40 3.03
N ALA A 24 10.70 -3.23 3.18
CA ALA A 24 12.04 -2.98 2.66
C ALA A 24 13.12 -3.88 3.34
N ILE A 25 12.85 -4.35 4.56
CA ILE A 25 13.70 -5.26 5.34
C ILE A 25 13.15 -6.69 5.29
N PHE A 26 11.82 -6.85 5.33
CA PHE A 26 11.13 -8.14 5.33
C PHE A 26 10.25 -8.29 4.07
N PRO A 27 10.79 -8.73 2.92
CA PRO A 27 10.04 -8.80 1.66
C PRO A 27 8.74 -9.62 1.72
N ILE A 28 8.65 -10.58 2.67
CA ILE A 28 7.43 -11.37 2.89
C ILE A 28 6.22 -10.52 3.28
N ALA A 29 6.44 -9.34 3.87
CA ALA A 29 5.38 -8.40 4.20
C ALA A 29 4.60 -7.95 2.96
N PHE A 30 5.24 -7.88 1.78
CA PHE A 30 4.53 -7.60 0.53
C PHE A 30 3.50 -8.67 0.18
N ILE A 31 3.87 -9.96 0.31
CA ILE A 31 2.98 -11.07 -0.03
C ILE A 31 1.77 -11.07 0.90
N LEU A 32 1.99 -10.87 2.20
CA LEU A 32 0.92 -10.81 3.20
C LEU A 32 0.01 -9.60 2.96
N PHE A 33 0.60 -8.44 2.71
CA PHE A 33 -0.13 -7.20 2.44
C PHE A 33 -0.97 -7.31 1.16
N PHE A 34 -0.36 -7.71 0.05
CA PHE A 34 -1.06 -7.86 -1.22
C PHE A 34 -2.18 -8.91 -1.15
N ALA A 35 -1.95 -10.03 -0.45
CA ALA A 35 -2.99 -11.03 -0.27
C ALA A 35 -4.17 -10.49 0.56
N TYR A 36 -3.89 -9.73 1.62
CA TYR A 36 -4.92 -9.07 2.43
C TYR A 36 -5.75 -8.09 1.58
N GLU A 37 -5.10 -7.14 0.90
CA GLU A 37 -5.77 -6.14 0.06
C GLU A 37 -6.56 -6.76 -1.09
N LEU A 38 -6.00 -7.80 -1.71
CA LEU A 38 -6.69 -8.50 -2.80
C LEU A 38 -7.95 -9.22 -2.29
N LEU A 39 -7.88 -9.87 -1.12
CA LEU A 39 -9.04 -10.52 -0.52
C LEU A 39 -10.09 -9.51 -0.08
N GLU A 40 -9.67 -8.38 0.50
CA GLU A 40 -10.55 -7.26 0.86
C GLU A 40 -11.26 -6.70 -0.37
N PHE A 41 -10.50 -6.41 -1.43
CA PHE A 41 -11.05 -5.95 -2.70
C PHE A 41 -12.04 -6.96 -3.29
N ILE A 42 -11.69 -8.25 -3.38
CA ILE A 42 -12.59 -9.29 -3.91
C ILE A 42 -13.87 -9.40 -3.07
N TYR A 43 -13.79 -9.25 -1.76
CA TYR A 43 -14.93 -9.36 -0.86
C TYR A 43 -15.86 -8.15 -0.91
N LYS A 44 -15.29 -6.93 -0.95
CA LYS A 44 -16.03 -5.66 -0.84
C LYS A 44 -16.41 -5.05 -2.18
N PHE A 45 -15.65 -5.28 -3.25
CA PHE A 45 -15.92 -4.72 -4.57
C PHE A 45 -17.31 -5.10 -5.13
N PRO A 46 -17.76 -6.38 -5.06
CA PRO A 46 -19.12 -6.74 -5.49
C PRO A 46 -20.22 -6.08 -4.66
N ARG A 47 -19.90 -5.67 -3.42
CA ARG A 47 -20.83 -5.02 -2.48
C ARG A 47 -20.86 -3.50 -2.63
N LYS A 48 -19.99 -2.94 -3.49
CA LYS A 48 -19.79 -1.48 -3.65
C LYS A 48 -19.32 -0.79 -2.37
N GLU A 49 -18.69 -1.55 -1.48
CA GLU A 49 -18.06 -1.03 -0.25
C GLU A 49 -16.62 -0.60 -0.52
N GLU A 50 -16.02 -1.08 -1.61
CA GLU A 50 -14.63 -0.77 -2.02
C GLU A 50 -14.59 -0.36 -3.49
N HIS A 51 -13.72 0.61 -3.81
CA HIS A 51 -13.53 1.08 -5.18
C HIS A 51 -12.14 0.72 -5.69
N ILE A 52 -11.99 0.51 -7.00
CA ILE A 52 -10.69 0.23 -7.64
C ILE A 52 -9.64 1.29 -7.27
N LYS A 53 -10.04 2.56 -7.18
CA LYS A 53 -9.14 3.66 -6.82
C LYS A 53 -8.52 3.51 -5.42
N ASN A 54 -9.24 2.90 -4.46
CA ASN A 54 -8.79 2.73 -3.08
C ASN A 54 -7.76 1.60 -3.04
N PHE A 55 -8.10 0.41 -3.54
CA PHE A 55 -7.16 -0.72 -3.68
C PHE A 55 -5.86 -0.32 -4.40
N VAL A 56 -5.97 0.49 -5.45
CA VAL A 56 -4.77 1.01 -6.14
C VAL A 56 -4.03 2.03 -5.27
N GLY A 57 -4.73 2.91 -4.55
CA GLY A 57 -4.17 3.82 -3.56
C GLY A 57 -3.39 3.11 -2.46
N ASP A 58 -3.98 2.08 -1.84
CA ASP A 58 -3.36 1.28 -0.76
C ASP A 58 -2.06 0.62 -1.23
N LEU A 59 -2.06 0.10 -2.48
CA LEU A 59 -0.85 -0.43 -3.09
C LEU A 59 0.21 0.65 -3.32
N PHE A 60 -0.19 1.85 -3.78
CA PHE A 60 0.74 2.96 -3.95
C PHE A 60 1.34 3.41 -2.62
N GLU A 61 0.56 3.48 -1.55
CA GLU A 61 1.04 3.87 -0.22
C GLU A 61 2.06 2.89 0.33
N PHE A 62 1.79 1.59 0.19
CA PHE A 62 2.76 0.55 0.51
C PHE A 62 4.05 0.71 -0.31
N LEU A 63 3.94 0.91 -1.63
CA LEU A 63 5.10 1.08 -2.51
C LEU A 63 5.89 2.35 -2.20
N ILE A 64 5.21 3.44 -1.84
CA ILE A 64 5.81 4.69 -1.37
C ILE A 64 6.58 4.42 -0.08
N GLY A 65 6.04 3.62 0.85
CA GLY A 65 6.75 3.15 2.04
C GLY A 65 8.02 2.39 1.71
N VAL A 66 7.94 1.38 0.84
CA VAL A 66 9.12 0.61 0.40
C VAL A 66 10.17 1.53 -0.25
N ALA A 67 9.75 2.39 -1.17
CA ALA A 67 10.62 3.31 -1.87
C ALA A 67 11.29 4.31 -0.91
N PHE A 68 10.52 4.88 0.02
CA PHE A 68 11.04 5.78 1.04
C PHE A 68 12.09 5.09 1.92
N ALA A 69 11.80 3.89 2.42
CA ALA A 69 12.76 3.14 3.24
C ALA A 69 14.04 2.81 2.47
N LYS A 70 13.94 2.38 1.20
CA LYS A 70 15.11 2.09 0.37
C LYS A 70 15.94 3.34 0.08
N LEU A 71 15.31 4.47 -0.24
CA LEU A 71 16.01 5.74 -0.43
C LEU A 71 16.67 6.21 0.86
N PHE A 72 15.99 6.06 2.00
CA PHE A 72 16.53 6.44 3.30
C PHE A 72 17.74 5.59 3.69
N LEU A 73 17.66 4.26 3.53
CA LEU A 73 18.80 3.36 3.77
C LEU A 73 19.98 3.69 2.85
N ALA A 74 19.71 3.86 1.55
CA ALA A 74 20.74 4.25 0.58
C ALA A 74 21.40 5.60 0.94
N PHE A 75 20.63 6.57 1.44
CA PHE A 75 21.15 7.84 1.94
C PHE A 75 22.04 7.68 3.17
N LEU A 76 21.72 6.72 4.06
CA LEU A 76 22.54 6.36 5.21
C LEU A 76 23.77 5.51 4.83
N GLY A 77 23.91 5.11 3.56
CA GLY A 77 24.99 4.23 3.10
C GLY A 77 24.83 2.78 3.53
N ILE A 78 23.59 2.35 3.79
CA ILE A 78 23.19 0.96 4.10
C ILE A 78 22.47 0.37 2.90
#